data_AF-A0A950PMB2-F1
#
_entry.id   AF-A0A950PMB2-F1
#
_cell.length_a   1.000
_cell.length_b   1.000
_cell.length_c   1.000
_cell.angle_alpha   90.00
_cell.angle_beta   90.00
_cell.angle_gamma   90.00
#
_symmetry.space_group_name_H-M   'P 1'
#
loop_
_entity.id
_entity.type
_entity.pdbx_description
1 polymer ?
#
loop_
_entity_poly.entity_id
_entity_poly.type
_entity_poly.pdbx_seq_one_letter_code
_entity_poly.pdbx_strand_id
1 'polypeptide(L)'
;MTVALMWEARAAESRGVELLEWVRGQRLPGEQPLRRETFTAPGDRVLVMMWWDGSYDAAFPELPDPPGELVRRAVHRWRFESVDQLML
;
A
#
# COMPACT_ATOMS: atom_id res chain seq x y z
N MET A 1 14.13 12.31 5.26
CA MET A 1 13.99 11.97 3.81
C MET A 1 12.58 11.43 3.64
N THR A 2 12.01 11.46 2.44
CA THR A 2 10.67 10.90 2.23
C THR A 2 10.78 9.53 1.59
N VAL A 3 10.25 8.51 2.26
CA VAL A 3 10.22 7.14 1.77
C VAL A 3 8.81 6.83 1.27
N ALA A 4 8.70 6.42 0.01
CA ALA A 4 7.46 5.90 -0.56
C ALA A 4 7.43 4.38 -0.40
N LEU A 5 6.37 3.90 0.24
CA LEU A 5 6.04 2.49 0.43
C LEU A 5 4.89 2.09 -0.48
N MET A 6 5.18 1.21 -1.43
CA MET A 6 4.19 0.61 -2.30
C MET A 6 3.77 -0.76 -1.74
N TRP A 7 2.47 -0.98 -1.67
CA TRP A 7 1.83 -2.28 -1.45
C TRP A 7 0.92 -2.57 -2.65
N GLU A 8 1.07 -3.72 -3.31
CA GLU A 8 0.20 -4.15 -4.43
C GLU A 8 -0.33 -5.57 -4.21
N ALA A 9 -1.64 -5.70 -4.33
CA ALA A 9 -2.33 -6.98 -4.35
C ALA A 9 -3.10 -7.15 -5.64
N ARG A 10 -3.16 -8.40 -6.10
CA ARG A 10 -4.09 -8.84 -7.15
C ARG A 10 -5.13 -9.74 -6.53
N ALA A 11 -6.40 -9.37 -6.64
CA ALA A 11 -7.49 -10.14 -6.09
C ALA A 11 -7.63 -11.50 -6.79
N ALA A 12 -8.31 -12.43 -6.12
CA ALA A 12 -8.92 -13.56 -6.79
C ALA A 12 -9.94 -13.08 -7.84
N GLU A 13 -10.28 -13.95 -8.80
CA GLU A 13 -11.11 -13.59 -9.96
C GLU A 13 -12.45 -12.96 -9.53
N SER A 14 -12.75 -11.78 -10.07
CA SER A 14 -13.97 -11.00 -9.76
C SER A 14 -14.08 -10.50 -8.32
N ARG A 15 -13.01 -10.57 -7.52
CA ARG A 15 -12.98 -10.11 -6.11
C ARG A 15 -12.32 -8.73 -5.95
N GLY A 16 -12.10 -8.00 -7.04
CA GLY A 16 -11.41 -6.69 -7.00
C GLY A 16 -12.09 -5.65 -6.11
N VAL A 17 -13.43 -5.59 -6.12
CA VAL A 17 -14.20 -4.66 -5.27
C VAL A 17 -14.03 -5.01 -3.79
N GLU A 18 -14.14 -6.29 -3.44
CA GLU A 18 -13.99 -6.75 -2.06
C GLU A 18 -12.57 -6.51 -1.53
N LEU A 19 -11.55 -6.72 -2.37
CA LEU A 19 -10.17 -6.38 -2.02
C LEU A 19 -10.02 -4.88 -1.75
N LEU A 20 -10.63 -4.02 -2.59
CA LEU A 20 -10.59 -2.57 -2.40
C LEU A 20 -11.27 -2.15 -1.09
N GLU A 21 -12.44 -2.71 -0.78
CA GLU A 21 -13.16 -2.44 0.47
C GLU A 21 -12.34 -2.91 1.68
N TRP A 22 -11.79 -4.12 1.61
CA TRP A 22 -10.92 -4.64 2.65
C TRP A 22 -9.71 -3.72 2.90
N VAL A 23 -9.03 -3.28 1.84
CA VAL A 23 -7.88 -2.37 1.93
C VAL A 23 -8.27 -1.03 2.56
N ARG A 24 -9.42 -0.46 2.18
CA ARG A 24 -9.93 0.81 2.74
C ARG A 24 -10.28 0.71 4.22
N GLY A 25 -10.69 -0.47 4.69
CA GLY A 25 -10.93 -0.75 6.10
C GLY A 25 -9.66 -0.83 6.96
N GLN A 26 -8.48 -1.04 6.35
CA GLN A 26 -7.24 -1.22 7.11
C GLN A 26 -6.73 0.10 7.69
N ARG A 27 -6.54 0.10 9.02
CA ARG A 27 -5.83 1.15 9.76
C ARG A 27 -4.39 0.71 10.00
N LEU A 28 -3.46 1.66 9.93
CA LEU A 28 -2.07 1.42 10.32
C LEU A 28 -1.94 1.64 11.83
N PRO A 29 -1.21 0.77 12.54
CA PRO A 29 -0.89 1.02 13.94
C PRO A 29 0.18 2.11 14.07
N GLY A 30 0.06 2.96 15.09
CA GLY A 30 1.10 3.93 15.43
C GLY A 30 1.14 5.16 14.53
N GLU A 31 2.32 5.48 14.01
CA GLU A 31 2.56 6.65 13.18
C GLU A 31 1.77 6.58 11.87
N GLN A 32 1.30 7.74 11.41
CA GLN A 32 0.55 7.86 10.16
C GLN A 32 1.45 8.39 9.04
N PRO A 33 1.30 7.91 7.80
CA PRO A 33 2.06 8.43 6.69
C PRO A 33 1.67 9.88 6.40
N LEU A 34 2.60 10.67 5.88
CA LEU A 34 2.39 12.03 5.36
C LEU A 34 1.27 12.05 4.30
N ARG A 35 1.19 10.99 3.51
CA ARG A 35 0.19 10.79 2.46
C ARG A 35 -0.10 9.31 2.29
N ARG A 36 -1.36 8.97 2.07
CA ARG A 36 -1.80 7.62 1.67
C ARG A 36 -2.76 7.75 0.49
N GLU A 37 -2.42 7.10 -0.61
CA GLU A 37 -3.24 7.04 -1.81
C GLU A 37 -3.56 5.60 -2.18
N THR A 38 -4.76 5.35 -2.70
CA THR A 38 -5.23 4.01 -3.11
C THR A 38 -5.67 4.05 -4.56
N PHE A 39 -5.15 3.12 -5.35
CA PHE A 39 -5.35 3.03 -6.78
C PHE A 39 -5.90 1.66 -7.15
N THR A 40 -6.65 1.61 -8.25
CA THR A 40 -7.08 0.37 -8.90
C THR A 40 -6.53 0.30 -10.32
N ALA A 41 -6.30 -0.90 -10.82
CA ALA A 41 -5.89 -1.12 -12.21
C ALA A 41 -6.55 -2.39 -12.79
N PRO A 42 -6.57 -2.56 -14.13
CA PRO A 42 -7.11 -3.75 -14.75
C PRO A 42 -6.55 -5.07 -14.18
N GLY A 43 -7.39 -6.11 -14.19
CA GLY A 43 -7.06 -7.43 -13.67
C GLY A 43 -7.15 -7.54 -12.15
N ASP A 44 -8.13 -6.84 -11.55
CA ASP A 44 -8.46 -6.84 -10.12
C ASP A 44 -7.29 -6.45 -9.21
N ARG A 45 -6.54 -5.41 -9.60
CA ARG A 45 -5.40 -4.93 -8.83
C ARG A 45 -5.78 -3.76 -7.94
N VAL A 46 -5.25 -3.79 -6.72
CA VAL A 46 -5.28 -2.67 -5.78
C VAL A 46 -3.85 -2.34 -5.37
N LEU A 47 -3.50 -1.07 -5.48
CA LEU A 47 -2.21 -0.53 -5.05
C LEU A 47 -2.44 0.53 -3.98
N VAL A 48 -1.65 0.49 -2.91
CA VAL A 48 -1.59 1.56 -1.91
C VAL A 48 -0.19 2.10 -1.89
N MET A 49 -0.08 3.42 -1.99
CA MET A 49 1.18 4.14 -1.86
C MET A 49 1.11 4.99 -0.59
N MET A 50 2.13 4.88 0.26
CA MET A 50 2.25 5.62 1.52
C MET A 50 3.58 6.35 1.56
N TRP A 51 3.58 7.64 1.91
CA TRP A 51 4.79 8.43 2.04
C TRP A 51 5.09 8.69 3.51
N TRP A 52 6.30 8.40 3.93
CA TRP A 52 6.74 8.52 5.31
C TRP A 52 7.91 9.50 5.41
N ASP A 53 7.97 10.27 6.49
CA ASP A 53 9.18 10.98 6.85
C ASP A 53 10.05 10.08 7.74
N GLY A 54 11.32 9.92 7.39
CA GLY A 54 12.26 9.08 8.14
C GLY A 54 13.32 8.47 7.26
N SER A 55 14.22 7.66 7.81
CA SER A 55 15.27 6.99 7.02
C SER A 55 14.71 5.88 6.12
N TYR A 56 15.43 5.55 5.05
CA TYR A 56 15.03 4.50 4.09
C TYR A 56 14.78 3.14 4.76
N ASP A 57 15.61 2.82 5.75
CA ASP A 57 15.60 1.57 6.54
C ASP A 57 14.71 1.62 7.79
N ALA A 58 14.00 2.73 8.04
CA ALA A 58 13.10 2.83 9.17
C ALA A 58 11.95 1.81 9.08
N ALA A 59 11.57 1.27 10.24
CA ALA A 59 10.52 0.29 10.40
C ALA A 59 9.12 0.94 10.41
N PHE A 60 8.69 1.45 9.26
CA PHE A 60 7.34 2.03 9.12
C PHE A 60 6.24 0.98 9.21
N PRO A 61 5.05 1.32 9.75
CA PRO A 61 3.86 0.50 9.66
C PRO A 61 3.50 0.15 8.21
N GLU A 62 3.14 -1.10 7.95
CA GLU A 62 2.72 -1.58 6.63
C GLU A 62 1.31 -2.17 6.67
N LEU A 63 0.67 -2.25 5.50
CA LEU A 63 -0.61 -2.95 5.39
C LEU A 63 -0.41 -4.47 5.58
N PRO A 64 -1.36 -5.13 6.27
CA PRO A 64 -1.31 -6.57 6.47
C PRO A 64 -1.48 -7.33 5.15
N ASP A 65 -1.20 -8.63 5.18
CA ASP A 65 -1.59 -9.52 4.08
C ASP A 65 -3.12 -9.74 4.13
N PRO A 66 -3.83 -9.72 2.98
CA PRO A 66 -5.24 -10.05 2.94
C PRO A 66 -5.50 -11.53 3.25
N PRO A 67 -6.75 -11.91 3.58
CA PRO A 67 -7.15 -13.32 3.60
C PRO A 67 -6.77 -14.01 2.29
N GLY A 68 -6.24 -15.23 2.38
CA GLY A 68 -5.65 -15.92 1.23
C GLY A 68 -6.64 -16.11 0.07
N GLU A 69 -7.90 -16.36 0.36
CA GLU A 69 -8.98 -16.48 -0.64
C GLU A 69 -9.29 -15.17 -1.38
N LEU A 70 -8.88 -14.03 -0.83
CA LEU A 70 -9.14 -12.72 -1.43
C LEU A 70 -8.12 -12.36 -2.51
N VAL A 71 -6.95 -13.00 -2.50
CA VAL A 71 -5.82 -12.70 -3.39
C VAL A 71 -5.36 -13.91 -4.20
N ARG A 72 -4.88 -13.66 -5.42
CA ARG A 72 -4.39 -14.73 -6.31
C ARG A 72 -2.95 -15.16 -6.02
N ARG A 73 -2.19 -14.31 -5.33
CA ARG A 73 -0.77 -14.50 -5.00
C ARG A 73 -0.40 -13.63 -3.80
N ALA A 74 0.79 -13.86 -3.26
CA ALA A 74 1.36 -13.00 -2.24
C ALA A 74 1.48 -11.54 -2.71
N VAL A 75 1.38 -10.63 -1.75
CA VAL A 75 1.41 -9.18 -1.94
C VAL A 75 2.81 -8.70 -2.26
N HIS A 76 2.91 -7.73 -3.16
CA HIS A 76 4.19 -7.10 -3.50
C HIS A 76 4.41 -5.85 -2.66
N ARG A 77 5.64 -5.67 -2.17
CA ARG A 77 6.07 -4.54 -1.34
C ARG A 77 7.36 -3.97 -1.86
N TRP A 78 7.40 -2.65 -2.03
CA TRP A 78 8.58 -1.94 -2.52
C TRP A 78 8.78 -0.62 -1.78
N ARG A 79 10.04 -0.26 -1.56
CA ARG A 79 10.47 1.01 -0.95
C ARG A 79 11.19 1.86 -2.00
N PHE A 80 10.89 3.15 -2.00
CA PHE A 80 11.55 4.14 -2.87
C PHE A 80 11.91 5.38 -2.06
N GLU A 81 13.04 5.99 -2.37
CA GLU A 81 13.36 7.34 -1.90
C GLU A 81 12.71 8.36 -2.84
N SER A 82 11.97 9.32 -2.28
CA SER A 82 11.42 10.43 -3.06
C SER A 82 12.52 11.45 -3.31
N VAL A 83 12.91 11.62 -4.57
CA VAL A 83 13.98 12.54 -4.98
C VAL A 83 13.46 13.96 -5.26
N ASP A 84 12.20 14.08 -5.64
CA ASP A 84 11.52 15.36 -5.89
C ASP A 84 10.55 15.62 -4.74
N GLN A 85 11.03 16.24 -3.66
CA GLN A 85 10.13 16.71 -2.62
C GLN A 85 9.30 17.87 -3.17
N LEU A 86 7.99 17.68 -3.32
CA LEU A 86 7.04 18.78 -3.47
C LEU A 86 7.20 19.68 -2.24
N MET A 87 7.93 20.79 -2.39
CA MET A 87 7.81 21.90 -1.47
C MET A 87 6.36 22.40 -1.61
N LEU A 88 5.54 22.10 -0.61
CA LEU A 88 4.28 22.80 -0.39
C LEU A 88 4.56 24.08 0.37
#